data_AF-A0A2T6D6N7-F1
#
_entry.id   AF-A0A2T6D6N7-F1
#
_cell.length_a   1.000
_cell.length_b   1.000
_cell.length_c   1.000
_cell.angle_alpha   90.00
_cell.angle_beta   90.00
_cell.angle_gamma   90.00
#
_symmetry.space_group_name_H-M   'P 1'
#
loop_
_entity.id
_entity.type
_entity.pdbx_description
1 polymer ?
#
loop_
_entity_poly.entity_id
_entity_poly.type
_entity_poly.pdbx_seq_one_letter_code
_entity_poly.pdbx_strand_id
1 'polypeptide(L)' 'MKNRYRKINRKHYSLGELVEIVSSCARDSRETLAAIVDLFETGRVRVESNGKLKRVRVAA' A
#
# COMPACT_ATOMS: atom_id res chain seq x y z
N MET A 1 21.38 2.86 -7.15
CA MET A 1 19.97 3.31 -7.17
C MET A 1 19.65 3.94 -5.82
N LYS A 2 19.30 5.24 -5.79
CA LYS A 2 18.94 5.95 -4.56
C LYS A 2 17.59 5.39 -4.09
N ASN A 3 17.58 4.56 -3.06
CA ASN A 3 16.34 4.01 -2.49
C ASN A 3 15.54 5.20 -1.93
N ARG A 4 14.55 5.69 -2.70
CA ARG A 4 13.77 6.91 -2.40
C ARG A 4 12.93 6.78 -1.13
N TYR A 5 12.80 5.58 -0.59
CA TYR A 5 11.97 5.28 0.59
C TYR A 5 12.80 5.21 1.87
N ARG A 6 13.74 6.15 2.05
CA ARG A 6 14.71 6.24 3.17
C ARG A 6 14.08 6.50 4.56
N LYS A 7 12.80 6.20 4.74
CA LYS A 7 12.08 5.85 5.97
C LYS A 7 10.60 6.00 5.62
N ILE A 8 9.82 4.93 5.78
CA ILE A 8 8.36 5.00 5.86
C ILE A 8 8.05 5.79 7.14
N ASN A 9 8.18 7.12 7.12
CA ASN A 9 8.05 7.99 8.29
C ASN A 9 6.80 8.87 8.23
N ARG A 10 6.05 8.80 7.13
CA ARG A 10 4.74 9.44 7.00
C ARG A 10 3.65 8.47 7.43
N LYS A 11 2.66 8.99 8.17
CA LYS A 11 1.46 8.25 8.57
C LYS A 11 0.43 8.11 7.43
N HIS A 12 0.53 8.96 6.40
CA HIS A 12 -0.38 9.00 5.26
C HIS A 12 0.44 8.91 3.96
N TYR A 13 0.03 7.99 3.09
CA TYR A 13 0.53 7.86 1.73
C TYR A 13 -0.66 7.92 0.77
N SER A 14 -0.43 8.42 -0.43
CA SER A 14 -1.38 8.18 -1.52
C SER A 14 -1.40 6.68 -1.86
N LEU A 15 -2.50 6.22 -2.46
CA LEU A 15 -2.61 4.83 -2.89
C LEU A 15 -1.52 4.48 -3.93
N GLY A 16 -1.17 5.41 -4.81
CA GLY A 16 -0.10 5.23 -5.79
C GLY A 16 1.28 5.04 -5.14
N GLU A 17 1.62 5.85 -4.13
CA GLU A 17 2.87 5.68 -3.38
C GLU A 17 2.91 4.34 -2.63
N LEU A 18 1.78 3.91 -2.05
CA LEU A 18 1.70 2.59 -1.42
C LEU A 18 2.02 1.48 -2.42
N VAL A 19 1.41 1.53 -3.61
CA VAL A 19 1.66 0.55 -4.69
C VAL A 19 3.14 0.55 -5.10
N GLU A 20 3.76 1.74 -5.27
CA GLU A 20 5.18 1.86 -5.65
C GLU A 20 6.11 1.30 -4.55
N ILE A 21 5.80 1.54 -3.28
CA ILE A 21 6.56 0.99 -2.15
C ILE A 21 6.44 -0.53 -2.13
N VAL A 22 5.23 -1.07 -2.20
CA VAL A 22 4.99 -2.51 -2.14
C VAL A 22 5.60 -3.22 -3.35
N SER A 23 5.46 -2.66 -4.55
CA SER A 23 6.05 -3.23 -5.76
C SER A 23 7.57 -3.23 -5.73
N SER A 24 8.20 -2.26 -5.05
CA SER A 24 9.65 -2.24 -4.87
C SER A 24 10.16 -3.35 -3.95
N CYS A 25 9.29 -3.92 -3.10
CA CYS A 25 9.60 -5.04 -2.21
C CYS A 25 9.21 -6.40 -2.80
N ALA A 26 8.31 -6.42 -3.80
CA ALA A 26 7.81 -7.62 -4.43
C ALA A 26 8.63 -7.98 -5.68
N ARG A 27 8.65 -9.26 -6.06
CA ARG A 27 9.35 -9.75 -7.26
C ARG A 27 8.55 -9.55 -8.52
N ASP A 28 7.23 -9.57 -8.43
CA ASP A 28 6.32 -9.43 -9.57
C ASP A 28 5.00 -8.74 -9.19
N SER A 29 4.17 -8.51 -10.21
CA SER A 29 2.86 -7.87 -10.04
C SER A 29 1.86 -8.71 -9.27
N ARG A 30 1.97 -10.05 -9.30
CA ARG A 30 1.07 -10.96 -8.57
C ARG A 30 1.37 -10.91 -7.07
N GLU A 31 2.64 -10.92 -6.70
CA GLU A 31 3.10 -10.76 -5.31
C GLU A 31 2.78 -9.35 -4.79
N THR A 32 2.93 -8.32 -5.63
CA THR A 32 2.50 -6.95 -5.30
C THR A 32 1.01 -6.90 -4.94
N LEU A 33 0.14 -7.48 -5.77
CA LEU A 33 -1.30 -7.52 -5.52
C LEU A 33 -1.63 -8.30 -4.25
N ALA A 34 -1.03 -9.48 -4.06
CA ALA A 34 -1.25 -10.29 -2.87
C ALA A 34 -0.85 -9.56 -1.58
N ALA A 35 0.28 -8.86 -1.58
CA ALA A 35 0.72 -8.06 -0.45
C ALA A 35 -0.21 -6.87 -0.17
N ILE A 36 -0.68 -6.17 -1.21
CA ILE A 36 -1.65 -5.07 -1.05
C ILE A 36 -2.97 -5.58 -0.47
N VAL A 37 -3.46 -6.73 -0.93
CA VAL A 37 -4.66 -7.38 -0.41
C VAL A 37 -4.48 -7.68 1.07
N ASP A 38 -3.38 -8.34 1.46
CA ASP A 38 -3.08 -8.67 2.85
C ASP A 38 -3.03 -7.42 3.75
N LEU A 39 -2.39 -6.34 3.29
CA LEU A 39 -2.31 -5.07 4.03
C LEU A 39 -3.68 -4.45 4.30
N PHE A 40 -4.62 -4.56 3.36
CA PHE A 40 -6.00 -4.07 3.52
C PHE A 40 -6.86 -5.01 4.38
N GLU A 41 -6.71 -6.33 4.22
CA GLU A 41 -7.48 -7.32 4.97
C GLU A 41 -7.11 -7.35 6.45
N THR A 42 -5.81 -7.31 6.75
CA THR A 42 -5.26 -7.24 8.11
C THR A 42 -5.47 -5.88 8.77
N GLY A 43 -5.88 -4.86 8.00
CA GLY A 43 -6.11 -3.50 8.49
C GLY A 43 -4.83 -2.73 8.82
N ARG A 44 -3.66 -3.24 8.42
CA ARG A 44 -2.37 -2.53 8.53
C ARG A 44 -2.38 -1.23 7.72
N VAL A 45 -3.13 -1.21 6.62
CA VAL A 45 -3.40 -0.01 5.82
C VAL A 45 -4.89 0.26 5.78
N ARG A 46 -5.26 1.53 5.92
CA ARG A 46 -6.63 2.02 5.78
C ARG A 46 -6.64 3.16 4.78
N VAL A 47 -7.67 3.22 3.94
CA VAL A 47 -7.81 4.31 2.97
C VAL A 47 -8.66 5.40 3.59
N GLU A 48 -8.16 6.62 3.58
CA GLU A 48 -8.96 7.79 3.90
C GLU A 48 -9.53 8.40 2.62
N SER A 49 -10.82 8.72 2.63
CA SER A 49 -11.50 9.40 1.54
C SER A 49 -12.45 10.42 2.13
N ASN A 50 -12.25 11.70 1.80
CA ASN A 50 -13.01 12.83 2.35
C ASN A 50 -13.04 12.86 3.89
N GLY A 51 -11.87 12.65 4.52
CA GLY A 51 -11.73 12.63 5.99
C GLY A 51 -12.38 11.43 6.70
N LYS A 52 -12.87 10.44 5.93
CA LYS A 52 -13.44 9.21 6.47
C LYS A 52 -12.57 8.01 6.12
N LEU A 53 -12.18 7.24 7.13
CA LEU A 53 -11.52 5.96 6.95
C LEU A 53 -12.50 4.94 6.36
N LYS A 54 -12.11 4.32 5.26
CA LYS A 54 -12.86 3.27 4.58
C LYS A 54 -12.10 1.95 4.67
N ARG A 55 -12.86 0.87 4.89
CA ARG A 55 -12.36 -0.47 4.68
C ARG A 55 -12.42 -0.76 3.18
N VAL A 56 -11.30 -1.18 2.62
CA VAL A 56 -11.21 -1.51 1.20
C VAL A 56 -11.13 -3.01 1.05
N ARG A 57 -11.76 -3.52 -0.01
CA ARG A 57 -11.57 -4.88 -0.50
C ARG A 57 -11.05 -4.76 -1.92
N VAL A 58 -10.02 -5.52 -2.22
CA VAL A 58 -9.49 -5.62 -3.59
C VAL A 58 -10.25 -6.75 -4.27
N ALA A 59 -10.96 -6.44 -5.35
CA ALA A 59 -11.61 -7.43 -6.20
C ALA A 59 -10.71 -7.69 -7.43
N ALA A 60 -10.61 -8.95 -7.83
CA ALA A 60 -9.89 -9.39 -9.02
C ALA A 60 -10.78 -9.31 -10.26
#